data_AF-A0A3D0MSD9-F1
#
_entry.id   AF-A0A3D0MSD9-F1
#
_cell.length_a   1.000
_cell.length_b   1.000
_cell.length_c   1.000
_cell.angle_alpha   90.00
_cell.angle_beta   90.00
_cell.angle_gamma   90.00
#
_symmetry.space_group_name_H-M   'P 1'
#
loop_
_entity.id
_entity.type
_entity.pdbx_description
1 polymer ?
#
loop_
_entity_poly.entity_id
_entity_poly.type
_entity_poly.pdbx_seq_one_letter_code
_entity_poly.pdbx_strand_id
1 'polypeptide(L)'
;KPFIIGIGDIYYSSASLEIDTHITYTLGAEAPDTFDPDWEAGFDLDIAPEELRTTAAGGIPFLKLPKTLAEPRNYATWGKAFQRWIRQNKPLVIYKNQPLKIVSLPEESEADFTIRIDEALREKRDIEIEKIRKKYDSKMATLQKQLIAAEQAIERESEQAKHRNMETVISFGSALASALFGRKSLTATSTYRMGSALSKAGRLKKEKMDVARAEERLQFLQNQMTDLETRLNEEIDILTRNMEKYKEATRESLVRPKSTDITIKAFGLAWIPVRIRE
;
A
#
# COMPACT_ATOMS: atom_id res chain seq x y z
N LYS A 1 19.63 -15.54 39.69
CA LYS A 1 18.53 -15.00 40.53
C LYS A 1 17.28 -15.86 40.31
N PRO A 2 16.43 -16.12 41.32
CA PRO A 2 15.19 -16.88 41.13
C PRO A 2 14.14 -16.07 40.37
N PHE A 3 13.41 -16.73 39.47
CA PHE A 3 12.31 -16.19 38.67
C PHE A 3 11.17 -17.21 38.61
N ILE A 4 9.96 -16.74 38.34
CA ILE A 4 8.87 -17.59 37.87
C ILE A 4 8.92 -17.61 36.34
N ILE A 5 8.82 -18.81 35.76
CA ILE A 5 8.70 -19.01 34.33
C ILE A 5 7.34 -19.61 33.99
N GLY A 6 6.72 -19.12 32.93
CA GLY A 6 5.49 -19.65 32.36
C GLY A 6 5.64 -19.82 30.86
N ILE A 7 5.21 -20.98 30.35
CA ILE A 7 5.21 -21.31 28.92
C ILE A 7 3.78 -21.53 28.49
N GLY A 8 3.25 -20.62 27.68
CA GLY A 8 1.91 -20.68 27.14
C GLY A 8 1.95 -20.92 25.64
N ASP A 9 1.32 -22.00 25.18
CA ASP A 9 1.01 -22.21 23.78
C ASP A 9 -0.41 -21.72 23.51
N ILE A 10 -0.52 -20.73 22.63
CA ILE A 10 -1.76 -20.02 22.35
C ILE A 10 -2.19 -20.33 20.93
N TYR A 11 -3.38 -20.90 20.81
CA TYR A 11 -4.07 -21.04 19.55
C TYR A 11 -4.85 -19.77 19.22
N TYR A 12 -4.57 -19.19 18.06
CA TYR A 12 -5.31 -18.06 17.50
C TYR A 12 -6.13 -18.53 16.30
N SER A 13 -7.41 -18.18 16.29
CA SER A 13 -8.30 -18.48 15.18
C SER A 13 -9.19 -17.30 14.82
N SER A 14 -9.32 -17.03 13.52
CA SER A 14 -10.27 -16.06 13.00
C SER A 14 -10.57 -16.36 11.53
N ALA A 15 -11.75 -16.91 11.24
CA ALA A 15 -12.16 -17.23 9.88
C ALA A 15 -12.25 -15.98 8.97
N SER A 16 -12.59 -14.81 9.53
CA SER A 16 -12.72 -13.56 8.76
C SER A 16 -11.38 -12.90 8.43
N LEU A 17 -10.32 -13.33 9.11
CA LEU A 17 -8.94 -12.89 8.89
C LEU A 17 -8.06 -14.04 8.36
N GLU A 18 -8.64 -15.21 8.11
CA GLU A 18 -7.94 -16.43 7.64
C GLU A 18 -6.78 -16.83 8.57
N ILE A 19 -6.99 -16.72 9.89
CA ILE A 19 -6.00 -17.07 10.90
C ILE A 19 -6.34 -18.42 11.52
N ASP A 20 -5.33 -19.27 11.56
CA ASP A 20 -5.31 -20.59 12.18
C ASP A 20 -3.84 -20.90 12.53
N THR A 21 -3.40 -20.53 13.74
CA THR A 21 -1.99 -20.64 14.12
C THR A 21 -1.77 -20.84 15.61
N HIS A 22 -0.63 -21.43 15.97
CA HIS A 22 -0.14 -21.59 17.32
C HIS A 22 1.10 -20.71 17.54
N ILE A 23 1.11 -19.96 18.64
CA ILE A 23 2.28 -19.18 19.06
C ILE A 23 2.60 -19.55 20.51
N THR A 24 3.85 -19.96 20.75
CA THR A 24 4.34 -20.28 22.09
C THR A 24 5.09 -19.08 22.66
N TYR A 25 4.66 -18.62 23.83
CA TYR A 25 5.34 -17.59 24.61
C TYR A 25 6.03 -18.22 25.81
N THR A 26 7.33 -17.97 25.94
CA THR A 26 8.10 -18.26 27.14
C THR A 26 8.31 -16.95 27.89
N LEU A 27 7.75 -16.84 29.10
CA LEU A 27 7.73 -15.61 29.89
C LEU A 27 8.42 -15.83 31.23
N GLY A 28 9.29 -14.89 31.61
CA GLY A 28 9.90 -14.81 32.92
C GLY A 28 9.35 -13.62 33.70
N ALA A 29 9.07 -13.81 34.99
CA ALA A 29 8.78 -12.74 35.93
C ALA A 29 9.68 -12.88 37.15
N GLU A 30 10.17 -11.77 37.69
CA GLU A 30 10.97 -11.83 38.91
C GLU A 30 10.18 -12.49 40.03
N ALA A 31 10.88 -13.29 40.84
CA ALA A 31 10.28 -13.93 41.99
C ALA A 31 9.62 -12.90 42.91
N PRO A 32 8.32 -13.00 43.19
CA PRO A 32 7.66 -12.02 44.04
C PRO A 32 8.10 -12.23 45.49
N ASP A 33 8.46 -11.14 46.16
CA ASP A 33 8.52 -11.09 47.63
C ASP A 33 7.09 -11.13 48.23
N THR A 34 6.07 -10.85 47.42
CA THR A 34 4.65 -10.87 47.72
C THR A 34 3.97 -12.16 47.24
N PHE A 35 2.64 -12.25 47.39
CA PHE A 35 1.89 -13.46 47.07
C PHE A 35 1.71 -13.74 45.58
N ASP A 36 1.72 -12.75 44.68
CA ASP A 36 1.42 -12.96 43.25
C ASP A 36 2.57 -12.47 42.34
N PRO A 37 2.97 -13.22 41.29
CA PRO A 37 3.94 -12.76 40.31
C PRO A 37 3.41 -11.58 39.51
N ASP A 38 4.25 -10.56 39.36
CA ASP A 38 3.96 -9.42 38.50
C ASP A 38 4.40 -9.72 37.06
N TRP A 39 3.43 -10.09 36.24
CA TRP A 39 3.65 -10.36 34.82
C TRP A 39 3.72 -9.07 33.96
N GLU A 40 3.27 -7.92 34.48
CA GLU A 40 3.46 -6.64 33.79
C GLU A 40 4.94 -6.21 33.80
N ALA A 41 5.64 -6.52 34.89
CA ALA A 41 7.10 -6.40 34.98
C ALA A 41 7.87 -7.62 34.42
N GLY A 42 7.16 -8.56 33.79
CA GLY A 42 7.75 -9.72 33.15
C GLY A 42 8.48 -9.40 31.86
N PHE A 43 9.17 -10.41 31.32
CA PHE A 43 9.91 -10.31 30.06
C PHE A 43 9.76 -11.59 29.24
N ASP A 44 9.76 -11.44 27.91
CA ASP A 44 9.85 -12.55 26.98
C ASP A 44 11.26 -13.17 27.07
N LEU A 45 11.29 -14.49 27.22
CA LEU A 45 12.50 -15.29 27.16
C LEU A 45 12.58 -15.89 25.76
N ASP A 46 13.57 -15.44 24.98
CA ASP A 46 13.86 -15.98 23.65
C ASP A 46 14.59 -17.34 23.76
N ILE A 47 13.91 -18.31 24.39
CA ILE A 47 14.36 -19.69 24.54
C ILE A 47 13.19 -20.63 24.30
N ALA A 48 13.45 -21.69 23.55
CA ALA A 48 12.48 -22.75 23.38
C ALA A 48 12.28 -23.51 24.70
N PRO A 49 11.08 -24.05 24.98
CA PRO A 49 10.83 -24.88 26.17
C PRO A 49 11.84 -26.02 26.35
N GLU A 50 12.30 -26.60 25.24
CA GLU A 50 13.24 -27.71 25.18
C GLU A 50 14.67 -27.31 25.57
N GLU A 51 15.00 -26.02 25.56
CA GLU A 51 16.33 -25.50 25.94
C GLU A 51 16.48 -25.32 27.45
N LEU A 52 15.37 -25.41 28.20
CA LEU A 52 15.40 -25.31 29.66
C LEU A 52 16.18 -26.48 30.27
N ARG A 53 17.17 -26.13 31.09
CA ARG A 53 18.02 -27.10 31.78
C ARG A 53 17.52 -27.35 33.19
N THR A 54 17.50 -28.62 33.58
CA THR A 54 17.19 -29.04 34.96
C THR A 54 18.44 -29.09 35.85
N THR A 55 19.63 -28.97 35.26
CA THR A 55 20.93 -28.98 35.96
C THR A 55 21.58 -27.61 35.93
N ALA A 56 22.15 -27.21 37.06
CA ALA A 56 22.86 -25.94 37.22
C ALA A 56 24.10 -25.84 36.32
N ALA A 57 24.42 -24.64 35.84
CA ALA A 57 25.73 -24.34 35.29
C ALA A 57 26.77 -24.33 36.43
N GLY A 58 27.91 -24.99 36.22
CA GLY A 58 28.99 -25.05 37.22
C GLY A 58 29.58 -23.68 37.52
N GLY A 59 29.94 -23.44 38.79
CA GLY A 59 30.65 -22.22 39.20
C GLY A 59 29.79 -20.96 39.39
N ILE A 60 28.47 -21.04 39.24
CA ILE A 60 27.56 -19.91 39.46
C ILE A 60 26.77 -20.14 40.76
N PRO A 61 26.93 -19.29 41.79
CA PRO A 61 26.16 -19.42 43.03
C PRO A 61 24.69 -19.05 42.82
N PHE A 62 23.83 -19.68 43.61
CA PHE A 62 22.41 -19.37 43.65
C PHE A 62 22.13 -18.25 44.65
N LEU A 63 21.31 -17.28 44.24
CA LEU A 63 20.75 -16.30 45.18
C LEU A 63 19.67 -16.95 46.05
N LYS A 64 19.46 -16.38 47.25
CA LYS A 64 18.48 -16.85 48.22
C LYS A 64 17.09 -16.98 47.60
N LEU A 65 16.42 -18.09 47.90
CA LEU A 65 15.04 -18.35 47.47
C LEU A 65 14.06 -17.62 48.42
N PRO A 66 13.19 -16.74 47.91
CA PRO A 66 12.04 -16.22 48.65
C PRO A 66 11.15 -17.35 49.21
N LYS A 67 10.58 -17.14 50.40
CA LYS A 67 9.72 -18.15 51.06
C LYS A 67 8.47 -18.46 50.25
N THR A 68 7.94 -17.47 49.54
CA THR A 68 6.76 -17.55 48.66
C THR A 68 6.95 -18.61 47.56
N LEU A 69 8.16 -18.74 47.04
CA LEU A 69 8.52 -19.74 46.03
C LEU A 69 8.74 -21.16 46.60
N ALA A 70 8.88 -21.31 47.91
CA ALA A 70 9.04 -22.62 48.54
C ALA A 70 7.70 -23.34 48.78
N GLU A 71 6.56 -22.68 48.57
CA GLU A 71 5.23 -23.21 48.84
C GLU A 71 4.58 -23.78 47.55
N PRO A 72 4.45 -25.11 47.41
CA PRO A 72 3.95 -25.73 46.17
C PRO A 72 2.51 -25.35 45.83
N ARG A 73 1.67 -25.03 46.83
CA ARG A 73 0.26 -24.66 46.62
C ARG A 73 0.11 -23.37 45.81
N ASN A 74 1.09 -22.47 45.88
CA ASN A 74 1.06 -21.19 45.18
C ASN A 74 1.10 -21.36 43.65
N TYR A 75 1.83 -22.35 43.14
CA TYR A 75 2.03 -22.56 41.70
C TYR A 75 0.75 -22.88 40.94
N ALA A 76 -0.19 -23.62 41.56
CA ALA A 76 -1.49 -23.89 40.94
C ALA A 76 -2.34 -22.62 40.80
N THR A 77 -2.28 -21.72 41.78
CA THR A 77 -2.96 -20.42 41.74
C THR A 77 -2.30 -19.50 40.72
N TRP A 78 -0.98 -19.41 40.74
CA TRP A 78 -0.21 -18.57 39.82
C TRP A 78 -0.32 -19.02 38.36
N GLY A 79 -0.34 -20.33 38.10
CA GLY A 79 -0.54 -20.85 36.74
C GLY A 79 -1.90 -20.43 36.15
N LYS A 80 -2.97 -20.42 36.96
CA LYS A 80 -4.28 -19.91 36.54
C LYS A 80 -4.28 -18.39 36.33
N ALA A 81 -3.58 -17.65 37.18
CA ALA A 81 -3.41 -16.21 37.03
C ALA A 81 -2.62 -15.88 35.75
N PHE A 82 -1.57 -16.64 35.46
CA PHE A 82 -0.77 -16.53 34.25
C PHE A 82 -1.58 -16.80 32.97
N GLN A 83 -2.39 -17.87 32.94
CA GLN A 83 -3.29 -18.14 31.82
C GLN A 83 -4.27 -16.98 31.58
N ARG A 84 -4.82 -16.40 32.65
CA ARG A 84 -5.68 -15.22 32.57
C ARG A 84 -4.93 -14.01 32.04
N TRP A 85 -3.70 -13.78 32.52
CA TRP A 85 -2.86 -12.68 32.09
C TRP A 85 -2.50 -12.79 30.60
N ILE A 86 -2.08 -13.98 30.13
CA ILE A 86 -1.83 -14.26 28.71
C ILE A 86 -3.04 -13.86 27.87
N ARG A 87 -4.23 -14.32 28.25
CA ARG A 87 -5.47 -14.05 27.51
C ARG A 87 -5.74 -12.55 27.33
N GLN A 88 -5.34 -11.74 28.31
CA GLN A 88 -5.59 -10.30 28.32
C GLN A 88 -4.49 -9.52 27.59
N ASN A 89 -3.23 -9.94 27.74
CA ASN A 89 -2.04 -9.16 27.37
C ASN A 89 -1.30 -9.67 26.14
N LYS A 90 -1.62 -10.87 25.65
CA LYS A 90 -1.08 -11.42 24.41
C LYS A 90 -2.23 -11.62 23.39
N PRO A 91 -2.82 -10.54 22.84
CA PRO A 91 -3.59 -10.64 21.61
C PRO A 91 -2.63 -10.78 20.41
N LEU A 92 -3.05 -11.54 19.39
CA LEU A 92 -2.35 -11.53 18.11
C LEU A 92 -2.76 -10.27 17.35
N VAL A 93 -1.78 -9.41 17.07
CA VAL A 93 -1.95 -8.20 16.28
C VAL A 93 -1.92 -8.56 14.81
N ILE A 94 -2.94 -8.10 14.07
CA ILE A 94 -3.11 -8.37 12.65
C ILE A 94 -3.46 -7.08 11.94
N TYR A 95 -2.82 -6.83 10.81
CA TYR A 95 -3.11 -5.67 9.98
C TYR A 95 -4.00 -6.09 8.81
N LYS A 96 -4.95 -5.22 8.46
CA LYS A 96 -5.88 -5.48 7.36
C LYS A 96 -6.03 -4.24 6.51
N ASN A 97 -5.95 -4.44 5.19
CA ASN A 97 -6.30 -3.45 4.19
C ASN A 97 -7.53 -3.91 3.41
N GLN A 98 -8.70 -3.39 3.78
CA GLN A 98 -9.97 -3.84 3.20
C GLN A 98 -10.10 -3.56 1.69
N PRO A 99 -9.71 -2.39 1.16
CA PRO A 99 -9.78 -2.13 -0.28
C PRO A 99 -8.90 -3.03 -1.16
N LEU A 100 -7.76 -3.47 -0.63
CA LEU A 100 -6.85 -4.41 -1.30
C LEU A 100 -7.18 -5.87 -0.98
N LYS A 101 -8.01 -6.13 0.04
CA LYS A 101 -8.33 -7.46 0.57
C LYS A 101 -7.09 -8.24 1.00
N ILE A 102 -6.11 -7.53 1.57
CA ILE A 102 -4.87 -8.11 2.08
C ILE A 102 -4.92 -8.09 3.61
N VAL A 103 -4.52 -9.19 4.21
CA VAL A 103 -4.38 -9.38 5.66
C VAL A 103 -2.93 -9.76 5.95
N SER A 104 -2.40 -9.29 7.09
CA SER A 104 -1.05 -9.60 7.51
C SER A 104 -0.91 -11.06 7.90
N LEU A 105 0.31 -11.58 7.81
CA LEU A 105 0.63 -12.87 8.39
C LEU A 105 0.67 -12.75 9.92
N PRO A 106 0.50 -13.86 10.66
CA PRO A 106 0.79 -13.87 12.09
C PRO A 106 2.23 -13.41 12.36
N GLU A 107 2.41 -12.60 13.40
CA GLU A 107 3.73 -12.07 13.82
C GLU A 107 4.44 -11.20 12.77
N GLU A 108 3.76 -10.82 11.68
CA GLU A 108 4.28 -9.87 10.71
C GLU A 108 4.33 -8.47 11.32
N SER A 109 5.46 -7.78 11.13
CA SER A 109 5.61 -6.41 11.59
C SER A 109 4.75 -5.44 10.75
N GLU A 110 4.34 -4.32 11.34
CA GLU A 110 3.63 -3.27 10.58
C GLU A 110 4.45 -2.77 9.38
N ALA A 111 5.77 -2.72 9.52
CA ALA A 111 6.67 -2.27 8.46
C ALA A 111 6.68 -3.25 7.28
N ASP A 112 6.80 -4.54 7.54
CA ASP A 112 6.77 -5.58 6.50
C ASP A 112 5.41 -5.63 5.80
N PHE A 113 4.32 -5.53 6.59
CA PHE A 113 2.98 -5.44 6.04
C PHE A 113 2.82 -4.20 5.13
N THR A 114 3.34 -3.05 5.56
CA THR A 114 3.29 -1.81 4.78
C THR A 114 4.03 -1.95 3.45
N ILE A 115 5.17 -2.64 3.43
CA ILE A 115 5.92 -2.92 2.20
C ILE A 115 5.06 -3.73 1.22
N ARG A 116 4.38 -4.79 1.70
CA ARG A 116 3.47 -5.59 0.87
C ARG A 116 2.27 -4.79 0.35
N ILE A 117 1.73 -3.88 1.16
CA ILE A 117 0.66 -2.97 0.72
C ILE A 117 1.16 -2.05 -0.40
N ASP A 118 2.36 -1.49 -0.25
CA ASP A 118 2.95 -0.60 -1.27
C ASP A 118 3.23 -1.34 -2.59
N GLU A 119 3.64 -2.60 -2.54
CA GLU A 119 3.82 -3.46 -3.71
C GLU A 119 2.47 -3.73 -4.40
N ALA A 120 1.47 -4.20 -3.66
CA ALA A 120 0.13 -4.47 -4.19
C ALA A 120 -0.53 -3.22 -4.80
N LEU A 121 -0.29 -2.03 -4.23
CA LEU A 121 -0.76 -0.77 -4.77
C LEU A 121 -0.10 -0.42 -6.11
N ARG A 122 1.19 -0.71 -6.28
CA ARG A 122 1.90 -0.49 -7.55
C ARG A 122 1.35 -1.40 -8.62
N GLU A 123 1.23 -2.69 -8.35
CA GLU A 123 0.66 -3.66 -9.29
C GLU A 123 -0.75 -3.29 -9.72
N LYS A 124 -1.61 -2.94 -8.74
CA LYS A 124 -2.98 -2.51 -9.02
C LYS A 124 -3.01 -1.23 -9.85
N ARG A 125 -2.14 -0.26 -9.55
CA ARG A 125 -2.04 0.98 -10.31
C ARG A 125 -1.63 0.71 -11.76
N ASP A 126 -0.63 -0.12 -11.98
CA ASP A 126 -0.14 -0.44 -13.33
C ASP A 126 -1.24 -1.13 -14.16
N ILE A 127 -1.97 -2.08 -13.56
CA ILE A 127 -3.12 -2.74 -14.19
C ILE A 127 -4.22 -1.74 -14.57
N GLU A 128 -4.59 -0.83 -13.66
CA GLU A 128 -5.65 0.14 -13.90
C GLU A 128 -5.23 1.23 -14.91
N ILE A 129 -3.97 1.69 -14.86
CA ILE A 129 -3.42 2.62 -15.87
C ILE A 129 -3.45 1.97 -17.26
N GLU A 130 -3.06 0.70 -17.39
CA GLU A 130 -3.09 0.01 -18.69
C GLU A 130 -4.53 -0.17 -19.22
N LYS A 131 -5.52 -0.39 -18.34
CA LYS A 131 -6.94 -0.40 -18.74
C LYS A 131 -7.40 0.97 -19.23
N ILE A 132 -7.04 2.04 -18.52
CA ILE A 132 -7.33 3.41 -18.93
C ILE A 132 -6.68 3.68 -20.29
N ARG A 133 -5.38 3.41 -20.46
CA ARG A 133 -4.67 3.59 -21.74
C ARG A 133 -5.40 2.92 -22.90
N LYS A 134 -5.67 1.61 -22.79
CA LYS A 134 -6.38 0.85 -23.84
C LYS A 134 -7.75 1.43 -24.19
N LYS A 135 -8.48 1.98 -23.21
CA LYS A 135 -9.80 2.60 -23.40
C LYS A 135 -9.73 3.91 -24.19
N TYR A 136 -8.65 4.68 -24.04
CA TYR A 136 -8.48 5.97 -24.72
C TYR A 136 -7.70 5.86 -26.03
N ASP A 137 -6.74 4.93 -26.15
CA ASP A 137 -5.92 4.73 -27.35
C ASP A 137 -6.76 4.54 -28.62
N SER A 138 -7.80 3.70 -28.56
CA SER A 138 -8.67 3.45 -29.72
C SER A 138 -9.43 4.70 -30.18
N LYS A 139 -9.83 5.56 -29.22
CA LYS A 139 -10.57 6.80 -29.48
C LYS A 139 -9.64 7.88 -30.02
N MET A 140 -8.47 8.03 -29.40
CA MET A 140 -7.44 8.97 -29.85
C MET A 140 -6.96 8.62 -31.26
N ALA A 141 -6.67 7.35 -31.54
CA ALA A 141 -6.28 6.91 -32.89
C ALA A 141 -7.35 7.21 -33.96
N THR A 142 -8.63 7.11 -33.59
CA THR A 142 -9.74 7.45 -34.49
C THR A 142 -9.79 8.95 -34.77
N LEU A 143 -9.72 9.78 -33.73
CA LEU A 143 -9.72 11.24 -33.87
C LEU A 143 -8.48 11.75 -34.61
N GLN A 144 -7.29 11.18 -34.34
CA GLN A 144 -6.05 11.52 -35.05
C GLN A 144 -6.16 11.25 -36.55
N LYS A 145 -6.70 10.08 -36.95
CA LYS A 145 -6.94 9.78 -38.36
C LYS A 145 -7.89 10.77 -39.02
N GLN A 146 -8.95 11.17 -38.30
CA GLN A 146 -9.90 12.16 -38.80
C GLN A 146 -9.28 13.56 -38.91
N LEU A 147 -8.40 13.92 -37.97
CA LEU A 147 -7.70 15.20 -37.95
C LEU A 147 -6.75 15.30 -39.14
N ILE A 148 -5.92 14.27 -39.37
CA ILE A 148 -5.04 14.18 -40.55
C ILE A 148 -5.85 14.28 -41.86
N ALA A 149 -6.99 13.59 -41.94
CA ALA A 149 -7.85 13.64 -43.12
C ALA A 149 -8.49 15.02 -43.33
N ALA A 150 -8.81 15.74 -42.26
CA ALA A 150 -9.33 17.10 -42.31
C ALA A 150 -8.24 18.09 -42.75
N GLU A 151 -7.02 17.98 -42.22
CA GLU A 151 -5.86 18.78 -42.63
C GLU A 151 -5.55 18.59 -44.13
N GLN A 152 -5.53 17.34 -44.60
CA GLN A 152 -5.33 17.03 -46.02
C GLN A 152 -6.49 17.51 -46.91
N ALA A 153 -7.71 17.64 -46.39
CA ALA A 153 -8.82 18.22 -47.13
C ALA A 153 -8.66 19.73 -47.27
N ILE A 154 -8.28 20.42 -46.18
CA ILE A 154 -7.97 21.86 -46.19
C ILE A 154 -6.83 22.15 -47.17
N GLU A 155 -5.75 21.37 -47.11
CA GLU A 155 -4.60 21.53 -48.02
C GLU A 155 -5.05 21.43 -49.49
N ARG A 156 -5.78 20.38 -49.86
CA ARG A 156 -6.29 20.18 -51.24
C ARG A 156 -7.23 21.30 -51.69
N GLU A 157 -8.16 21.73 -50.84
CA GLU A 157 -9.12 22.79 -51.15
C GLU A 157 -8.42 24.16 -51.25
N SER A 158 -7.39 24.39 -50.44
CA SER A 158 -6.56 25.61 -50.46
C SER A 158 -5.63 25.69 -51.67
N GLU A 159 -5.10 24.56 -52.15
CA GLU A 159 -4.29 24.51 -53.38
C GLU A 159 -5.13 24.77 -54.64
N GLN A 160 -6.39 24.31 -54.64
CA GLN A 160 -7.36 24.60 -55.70
C GLN A 160 -7.81 26.07 -55.66
N ALA A 161 -7.98 26.63 -54.46
CA ALA A 161 -8.29 28.03 -54.23
C ALA A 161 -7.01 28.88 -54.07
N LYS A 162 -6.22 29.08 -55.13
CA LYS A 162 -4.96 29.86 -55.10
C LYS A 162 -5.13 31.27 -54.50
N HIS A 163 -5.02 31.38 -53.18
CA HIS A 163 -4.61 32.57 -52.42
C HIS A 163 -4.23 32.10 -51.01
N ARG A 164 -2.93 32.21 -50.70
CA ARG A 164 -2.30 31.88 -49.43
C ARG A 164 -3.06 32.47 -48.23
N ASN A 165 -3.30 31.62 -47.23
CA ASN A 165 -3.30 31.89 -45.79
C ASN A 165 -3.23 30.52 -45.09
N MET A 166 -2.04 29.93 -45.00
CA MET A 166 -1.82 28.76 -44.13
C MET A 166 -1.26 29.28 -42.80
N GLU A 167 -2.09 29.28 -41.76
CA GLU A 167 -1.62 29.39 -40.38
C GLU A 167 -1.09 28.03 -39.90
N THR A 168 -0.08 28.10 -39.05
CA THR A 168 0.85 27.02 -38.69
C THR A 168 0.19 25.81 -38.00
N VAL A 169 0.60 24.64 -38.45
CA VAL A 169 0.42 23.32 -37.85
C VAL A 169 1.01 23.29 -36.44
N ILE A 170 0.15 23.22 -35.42
CA ILE A 170 0.56 22.67 -34.13
C ILE A 170 0.58 21.17 -34.32
N SER A 171 1.77 20.60 -34.38
CA SER A 171 2.00 19.16 -34.30
C SER A 171 1.45 18.66 -32.95
N PHE A 172 0.20 18.22 -32.92
CA PHE A 172 -0.38 17.46 -31.82
C PHE A 172 0.19 16.03 -31.86
N GLY A 173 1.46 15.90 -31.47
CA GLY A 173 2.23 14.66 -31.58
C GLY A 173 3.15 14.32 -30.42
N SER A 174 3.25 15.14 -29.35
CA SER A 174 4.24 14.92 -28.27
C SER A 174 3.69 14.91 -26.84
N ALA A 175 2.38 15.10 -26.64
CA ALA A 175 1.83 15.17 -25.27
C ALA A 175 1.64 13.79 -24.62
N LEU A 176 1.45 12.72 -25.39
CA LEU A 176 1.08 11.40 -24.85
C LEU A 176 2.24 10.63 -24.15
N ALA A 177 3.49 11.05 -24.32
CA ALA A 177 4.63 10.43 -23.64
C ALA A 177 5.10 11.18 -22.37
N SER A 178 4.67 12.42 -22.18
CA SER A 178 5.39 13.36 -21.30
C SER A 178 4.93 13.36 -19.84
N ALA A 179 3.76 12.81 -19.54
CA ALA A 179 3.20 12.81 -18.18
C ALA A 179 3.43 11.51 -17.40
N LEU A 180 3.79 10.40 -18.07
CA LEU A 180 3.87 9.07 -17.43
C LEU A 180 5.28 8.48 -17.33
N PHE A 181 6.29 9.15 -17.89
CA PHE A 181 7.70 8.84 -17.65
C PHE A 181 8.36 10.06 -17.02
N GLY A 182 8.54 10.02 -15.70
CA GLY A 182 9.17 11.11 -14.97
C GLY A 182 10.51 11.57 -15.58
N ARG A 183 10.74 12.89 -15.46
CA ARG A 183 11.92 13.71 -15.80
C ARG A 183 12.06 14.24 -17.24
N LYS A 184 11.92 15.58 -17.31
CA LYS A 184 12.55 16.55 -18.22
C LYS A 184 12.61 16.19 -19.70
N SER A 185 11.80 16.89 -20.50
CA SER A 185 12.19 17.32 -21.84
C SER A 185 11.55 18.67 -22.17
N LEU A 186 12.43 19.65 -22.41
CA LEU A 186 12.16 20.95 -23.02
C LEU A 186 11.70 20.79 -24.48
N THR A 187 11.26 21.92 -25.06
CA THR A 187 11.38 22.37 -26.48
C THR A 187 10.01 22.84 -27.00
N ALA A 188 9.81 23.95 -27.72
CA ALA A 188 10.50 25.21 -27.94
C ALA A 188 9.53 26.12 -28.74
N THR A 189 9.54 27.41 -28.45
CA THR A 189 9.46 28.59 -29.34
C THR A 189 8.91 28.45 -30.77
N SER A 190 7.92 29.29 -31.14
CA SER A 190 8.12 30.41 -32.11
C SER A 190 6.89 31.32 -32.26
N THR A 191 7.16 32.62 -32.15
CA THR A 191 6.38 33.79 -32.59
C THR A 191 6.51 34.01 -34.11
N TYR A 192 5.55 34.67 -34.79
CA TYR A 192 5.75 35.84 -35.70
C TYR A 192 4.45 36.29 -36.42
N ARG A 193 4.49 37.52 -36.97
CA ARG A 193 3.40 38.45 -37.39
C ARG A 193 3.17 38.56 -38.91
N MET A 194 1.97 39.09 -39.26
CA MET A 194 1.60 40.08 -40.32
C MET A 194 1.52 39.72 -41.82
N GLY A 195 0.43 40.18 -42.48
CA GLY A 195 0.38 40.46 -43.93
C GLY A 195 -1.04 40.50 -44.55
N SER A 196 -1.51 41.67 -44.99
CA SER A 196 -2.79 41.91 -45.71
C SER A 196 -2.66 41.71 -47.24
N ALA A 197 -3.71 41.23 -47.93
CA ALA A 197 -4.17 41.74 -49.25
C ALA A 197 -5.44 41.04 -49.81
N LEU A 198 -6.21 41.81 -50.58
CA LEU A 198 -7.57 41.57 -51.09
C LEU A 198 -7.66 40.98 -52.51
N SER A 199 -8.87 40.47 -52.80
CA SER A 199 -9.63 40.51 -54.07
C SER A 199 -9.62 39.29 -55.01
N LYS A 200 -10.79 38.65 -55.15
CA LYS A 200 -11.67 38.68 -56.35
C LYS A 200 -12.98 37.96 -56.02
N ALA A 201 -14.06 38.30 -56.72
CA ALA A 201 -15.43 37.92 -56.40
C ALA A 201 -16.04 37.12 -57.57
N GLY A 202 -16.95 36.19 -57.26
CA GLY A 202 -17.79 35.49 -58.24
C GLY A 202 -17.82 33.97 -58.06
N ARG A 203 -16.69 33.29 -58.30
CA ARG A 203 -16.51 31.84 -58.05
C ARG A 203 -15.87 31.49 -56.71
N LEU A 204 -15.16 32.46 -56.12
CA LEU A 204 -14.49 32.37 -54.83
C LEU A 204 -15.44 32.24 -53.63
N LYS A 205 -16.75 32.51 -53.77
CA LYS A 205 -17.69 32.40 -52.65
C LYS A 205 -17.98 30.95 -52.27
N LYS A 206 -17.96 30.02 -53.25
CA LYS A 206 -18.17 28.60 -53.01
C LYS A 206 -16.90 27.95 -52.46
N GLU A 207 -15.76 28.21 -53.10
CA GLU A 207 -14.44 27.72 -52.66
C GLU A 207 -14.05 28.25 -51.27
N LYS A 208 -14.32 29.53 -50.95
CA LYS A 208 -14.13 30.04 -49.58
C LYS A 208 -15.09 29.44 -48.55
N MET A 209 -16.29 29.04 -48.97
CA MET A 209 -17.25 28.33 -48.09
C MET A 209 -16.91 26.84 -47.91
N ASP A 210 -16.19 26.24 -48.85
CA ASP A 210 -15.67 24.86 -48.74
C ASP A 210 -14.51 24.86 -47.73
N VAL A 211 -13.51 25.73 -47.91
CA VAL A 211 -12.38 25.90 -46.97
C VAL A 211 -12.85 26.25 -45.55
N ALA A 212 -13.78 27.20 -45.39
CA ALA A 212 -14.30 27.57 -44.07
C ALA A 212 -15.01 26.40 -43.35
N ARG A 213 -15.74 25.54 -44.09
CA ARG A 213 -16.35 24.34 -43.51
C ARG A 213 -15.32 23.28 -43.13
N ALA A 214 -14.25 23.16 -43.90
CA ALA A 214 -13.15 22.25 -43.59
C ALA A 214 -12.39 22.70 -42.32
N GLU A 215 -12.16 24.02 -42.17
CA GLU A 215 -11.60 24.63 -40.95
C GLU A 215 -12.50 24.44 -39.72
N GLU A 216 -13.81 24.67 -39.84
CA GLU A 216 -14.78 24.41 -38.75
C GLU A 216 -14.73 22.93 -38.30
N ARG A 217 -14.62 22.00 -39.26
CA ARG A 217 -14.49 20.57 -38.97
C ARG A 217 -13.16 20.25 -38.27
N LEU A 218 -12.05 20.85 -38.70
CA LEU A 218 -10.76 20.68 -38.05
C LEU A 218 -10.82 21.17 -36.60
N GLN A 219 -11.37 22.37 -36.38
CA GLN A 219 -11.53 22.95 -35.04
C GLN A 219 -12.42 22.09 -34.15
N PHE A 220 -13.51 21.55 -34.69
CA PHE A 220 -14.36 20.60 -33.97
C PHE A 220 -13.60 19.33 -33.55
N LEU A 221 -12.80 18.74 -34.44
CA LEU A 221 -11.99 17.56 -34.14
C LEU A 221 -10.88 17.84 -33.12
N GLN A 222 -10.25 19.02 -33.18
CA GLN A 222 -9.28 19.49 -32.19
C GLN A 222 -9.93 19.63 -30.81
N ASN A 223 -11.12 20.24 -30.73
CA ASN A 223 -11.86 20.35 -29.47
C ASN A 223 -12.21 18.97 -28.89
N GLN A 224 -12.60 18.01 -29.74
CA GLN A 224 -12.84 16.63 -29.31
C GLN A 224 -11.58 15.94 -28.79
N MET A 225 -10.41 16.20 -29.40
CA MET A 225 -9.14 15.67 -28.91
C MET A 225 -8.82 16.22 -27.52
N THR A 226 -8.92 17.54 -27.34
CA THR A 226 -8.64 18.20 -26.06
C THR A 226 -9.59 17.75 -24.94
N ASP A 227 -10.89 17.60 -25.23
CA ASP A 227 -11.86 17.04 -24.27
C ASP A 227 -11.50 15.59 -23.90
N LEU A 228 -11.07 14.78 -24.86
CA LEU A 228 -10.68 13.39 -24.62
C LEU A 228 -9.41 13.29 -23.77
N GLU A 229 -8.41 14.14 -24.02
CA GLU A 229 -7.19 14.25 -23.20
C GLU A 229 -7.50 14.72 -21.77
N THR A 230 -8.42 15.67 -21.63
CA THR A 230 -8.85 16.19 -20.31
C THR A 230 -9.49 15.07 -19.48
N ARG A 231 -10.40 14.30 -20.08
CA ARG A 231 -11.04 13.14 -19.41
C ARG A 231 -10.05 12.05 -19.05
N LEU A 232 -9.06 11.78 -19.89
CA LEU A 232 -7.98 10.84 -19.60
C LEU A 232 -7.23 11.26 -18.34
N ASN A 233 -6.81 12.52 -18.26
CA ASN A 233 -6.09 13.05 -17.11
C ASN A 233 -6.94 13.02 -15.83
N GLU A 234 -8.22 13.42 -15.93
CA GLU A 234 -9.15 13.34 -14.79
C GLU A 234 -9.32 11.91 -14.26
N GLU A 235 -9.40 10.91 -15.15
CA GLU A 235 -9.53 9.49 -14.76
C GLU A 235 -8.25 8.99 -14.06
N ILE A 236 -7.06 9.42 -14.52
CA ILE A 236 -5.77 9.12 -13.87
C ILE A 236 -5.66 9.81 -12.50
N ASP A 237 -6.11 11.05 -12.36
CA ASP A 237 -6.09 11.78 -11.10
C ASP A 237 -7.06 11.17 -10.08
N ILE A 238 -8.23 10.70 -10.52
CA ILE A 238 -9.16 9.94 -9.68
C ILE A 238 -8.51 8.63 -9.22
N LEU A 239 -7.86 7.90 -10.15
CA LEU A 239 -7.15 6.66 -9.82
C LEU A 239 -6.07 6.91 -8.76
N THR A 240 -5.24 7.93 -8.93
CA THR A 240 -4.15 8.27 -8.01
C THR A 240 -4.67 8.58 -6.61
N ARG A 241 -5.72 9.43 -6.50
CA ARG A 241 -6.39 9.72 -5.22
C ARG A 241 -6.99 8.48 -4.55
N ASN A 242 -7.52 7.55 -5.34
CA ASN A 242 -8.05 6.29 -4.80
C ASN A 242 -6.93 5.39 -4.24
N MET A 243 -5.74 5.38 -4.87
CA MET A 243 -4.59 4.62 -4.36
C MET A 243 -4.09 5.15 -3.02
N GLU A 244 -4.07 6.47 -2.83
CA GLU A 244 -3.73 7.09 -1.54
C GLU A 244 -4.72 6.68 -0.44
N LYS A 245 -6.03 6.76 -0.74
CA LYS A 245 -7.08 6.30 0.18
C LYS A 245 -6.96 4.81 0.53
N TYR A 246 -6.55 3.98 -0.42
CA TYR A 246 -6.33 2.56 -0.16
C TYR A 246 -5.15 2.34 0.78
N LYS A 247 -4.05 3.08 0.60
CA LYS A 247 -2.91 3.03 1.52
C LYS A 247 -3.32 3.40 2.95
N GLU A 248 -4.09 4.48 3.11
CA GLU A 248 -4.59 4.96 4.39
C GLU A 248 -5.66 4.06 5.02
N ALA A 249 -6.19 3.06 4.30
CA ALA A 249 -7.23 2.17 4.80
C ALA A 249 -6.71 1.00 5.64
N THR A 250 -5.39 0.89 5.85
CA THR A 250 -4.80 -0.11 6.74
C THR A 250 -5.29 0.09 8.17
N ARG A 251 -5.77 -0.97 8.81
CA ARG A 251 -6.27 -0.97 10.19
C ARG A 251 -5.69 -2.14 10.95
N GLU A 252 -5.41 -1.91 12.23
CA GLU A 252 -5.07 -2.96 13.19
C GLU A 252 -6.33 -3.68 13.66
N SER A 253 -6.22 -5.00 13.82
CA SER A 253 -7.23 -5.88 14.39
C SER A 253 -6.57 -6.83 15.39
N LEU A 254 -7.21 -6.97 16.55
CA LEU A 254 -6.70 -7.81 17.63
C LEU A 254 -7.47 -9.13 17.67
N VAL A 255 -6.77 -10.24 17.46
CA VAL A 255 -7.31 -11.58 17.67
C VAL A 255 -6.96 -12.03 19.08
N ARG A 256 -7.96 -11.98 19.96
CA ARG A 256 -7.80 -12.41 21.35
C ARG A 256 -8.06 -13.91 21.48
N PRO A 257 -7.19 -14.65 22.18
CA PRO A 257 -7.42 -16.07 22.40
C PRO A 257 -8.54 -16.29 23.42
N LYS A 258 -9.22 -17.43 23.36
CA LYS A 258 -10.13 -17.86 24.44
C LYS A 258 -9.32 -18.60 25.49
N SER A 259 -9.87 -18.71 26.71
CA SER A 259 -9.22 -19.51 27.76
C SER A 259 -9.03 -20.98 27.35
N THR A 260 -9.94 -21.53 26.54
CA THR A 260 -9.84 -22.90 25.99
C THR A 260 -8.72 -23.08 24.98
N ASP A 261 -8.24 -21.98 24.41
CA ASP A 261 -7.27 -21.96 23.32
C ASP A 261 -5.85 -21.75 23.85
N ILE A 262 -5.69 -21.67 25.19
CA ILE A 262 -4.40 -21.47 25.86
C ILE A 262 -4.03 -22.75 26.61
N THR A 263 -2.92 -23.35 26.21
CA THR A 263 -2.33 -24.51 26.89
C THR A 263 -1.07 -24.06 27.64
N ILE A 264 -1.05 -24.24 28.96
CA ILE A 264 0.16 -24.02 29.76
C ILE A 264 1.04 -25.26 29.66
N LYS A 265 2.12 -25.17 28.89
CA LYS A 265 3.08 -26.26 28.68
C LYS A 265 3.95 -26.50 29.91
N ALA A 266 4.39 -25.42 30.56
CA ALA A 266 5.15 -25.46 31.80
C ALA A 266 4.89 -24.20 32.62
N PHE A 267 4.92 -24.34 33.94
CA PHE A 267 4.85 -23.22 34.86
C PHE A 267 5.61 -23.57 36.13
N GLY A 268 6.57 -22.74 36.53
CA GLY A 268 7.41 -23.12 37.67
C GLY A 268 8.50 -22.11 38.02
N LEU A 269 9.41 -22.57 38.87
CA LEU A 269 10.59 -21.84 39.30
C LEU A 269 11.73 -22.06 38.31
N ALA A 270 12.38 -20.97 37.91
CA ALA A 270 13.61 -20.99 37.13
C ALA A 270 14.70 -20.13 37.80
N TRP A 271 15.96 -20.46 37.53
CA TRP A 271 17.08 -19.60 37.87
C TRP A 271 17.67 -19.03 36.60
N ILE A 272 17.64 -17.69 36.49
CA ILE A 272 18.23 -16.97 35.37
C ILE A 272 19.56 -16.37 35.86
N PRO A 273 20.68 -16.67 35.18
CA PRO A 273 21.97 -16.05 35.47
C PRO A 273 21.88 -14.53 35.28
N VAL A 274 22.31 -13.76 36.28
CA VAL A 274 22.33 -12.30 36.20
C VAL A 274 23.71 -11.82 36.61
N ARG A 275 24.20 -10.76 35.97
CA ARG A 275 25.42 -10.08 36.40
C ARG A 275 25.07 -9.18 37.57
N ILE A 276 25.62 -9.47 38.75
CA ILE A 276 25.54 -8.58 39.90
C ILE A 276 26.64 -7.52 39.68
N ARG A 277 26.24 -6.25 39.58
CA ARG A 277 27.20 -5.14 39.67
C ARG A 277 27.39 -4.86 41.16
N GLU A 278 28.63 -4.90 41.62
CA GLU A 278 29.04 -4.39 42.92
C GLU A 278 28.91 -2.86 42.98
#